data_AF-A0A174EQN1-F1
#
_entry.id   AF-A0A174EQN1-F1
#
_cell.length_a   1.000
_cell.length_b   1.000
_cell.length_c   1.000
_cell.angle_alpha   90.00
_cell.angle_beta   90.00
_cell.angle_gamma   90.00
#
_symmetry.space_group_name_H-M   'P 1'
#
loop_
_entity.id
_entity.type
_entity.pdbx_description
1 polymer ?
#
loop_
_entity_poly.entity_id
_entity_poly.type
_entity_poly.pdbx_seq_one_letter_code
_entity_poly.pdbx_strand_id
1 'polypeptide(L)'
;MRKDIKVKNLLGNSYSCEDAIVLKDSIRKNIESGVVLDFEGYDRISTSFLTCLFSELIEKLGREYVFKHISVKNLTNYSDYSRVVLGTTF
;
A
#
# COMPACT_ATOMS: atom_id res chain seq x y z
N MET A 1 12.42 -12.36 6.20
CA MET A 1 12.12 -12.40 4.75
C MET A 1 10.84 -11.60 4.56
N ARG A 2 10.85 -10.54 3.74
CA ARG A 2 9.66 -9.68 3.59
C ARG A 2 8.54 -10.45 2.91
N LYS A 3 7.29 -10.23 3.36
CA LYS A 3 6.11 -10.87 2.79
C LYS A 3 5.69 -10.16 1.50
N ASP A 4 5.73 -10.89 0.39
CA ASP A 4 5.21 -10.41 -0.89
C ASP A 4 3.69 -10.63 -0.96
N ILE A 5 2.94 -9.54 -1.15
CA ILE A 5 1.49 -9.54 -1.24
C ILE A 5 1.09 -9.10 -2.64
N LYS A 6 0.61 -10.06 -3.43
CA LYS A 6 -0.04 -9.78 -4.72
C LYS A 6 -1.39 -9.13 -4.50
N VAL A 7 -1.46 -7.82 -4.71
CA VAL A 7 -2.69 -7.03 -4.49
C VAL A 7 -3.81 -7.55 -5.38
N LYS A 8 -3.50 -7.93 -6.62
CA LYS A 8 -4.44 -8.52 -7.58
C LYS A 8 -5.06 -9.84 -7.11
N ASN A 9 -4.32 -10.64 -6.33
CA ASN A 9 -4.84 -11.88 -5.76
C ASN A 9 -5.83 -11.62 -4.61
N LEU A 10 -5.71 -10.49 -3.93
CA LEU A 10 -6.59 -10.11 -2.82
C LEU A 10 -7.81 -9.33 -3.30
N LEU A 11 -7.62 -8.38 -4.21
CA LEU A 11 -8.66 -7.44 -4.63
C LEU A 11 -9.25 -7.74 -6.01
N GLY A 12 -8.65 -8.65 -6.79
CA GLY A 12 -9.11 -8.98 -8.15
C GLY A 12 -8.78 -7.89 -9.18
N ASN A 13 -9.55 -7.80 -10.27
CA ASN A 13 -9.28 -6.84 -11.34
C ASN A 13 -9.79 -5.41 -11.06
N SER A 14 -10.69 -5.26 -10.09
CA SER A 14 -11.34 -4.00 -9.73
C SER A 14 -11.25 -3.81 -8.22
N TYR A 15 -10.81 -2.65 -7.76
CA TYR A 15 -10.65 -2.35 -6.34
C TYR A 15 -11.40 -1.07 -5.96
N SER A 16 -11.93 -1.06 -4.75
CA SER A 16 -12.56 0.11 -4.11
C SER A 16 -11.82 0.50 -2.82
N CYS A 17 -12.12 1.68 -2.27
CA CYS A 17 -11.59 2.07 -0.96
C CYS A 17 -12.04 1.13 0.16
N GLU A 18 -13.18 0.46 0.02
CA GLU A 18 -13.67 -0.52 1.00
C GLU A 18 -12.78 -1.77 1.00
N ASP A 19 -12.39 -2.24 -0.19
CA ASP A 19 -11.49 -3.39 -0.36
C ASP A 19 -10.10 -3.16 0.25
N ALA A 20 -9.71 -1.89 0.44
CA ALA A 20 -8.49 -1.55 1.15
C ALA A 20 -8.47 -2.13 2.57
N ILE A 21 -9.62 -2.42 3.20
CA ILE A 21 -9.67 -3.03 4.53
C ILE A 21 -9.03 -4.42 4.56
N VAL A 22 -9.22 -5.22 3.52
CA VAL A 22 -8.65 -6.57 3.40
C VAL A 22 -7.14 -6.48 3.24
N LEU A 23 -6.69 -5.53 2.42
CA LEU A 23 -5.27 -5.28 2.22
C LEU A 23 -4.59 -4.77 3.49
N LYS A 24 -5.25 -3.85 4.24
CA LYS A 24 -4.78 -3.35 5.54
C LYS A 24 -4.61 -4.48 6.55
N ASP A 25 -5.59 -5.39 6.63
CA ASP A 25 -5.52 -6.53 7.55
C ASP A 25 -4.35 -7.47 7.21
N SER A 26 -4.16 -7.75 5.93
CA SER A 26 -3.03 -8.54 5.44
C SER A 26 -1.68 -7.88 5.71
N ILE A 27 -1.59 -6.56 5.52
CA ILE A 27 -0.40 -5.77 5.87
C ILE A 27 -0.14 -5.89 7.37
N ARG A 28 -1.12 -5.60 8.22
CA ARG A 28 -0.96 -5.61 9.69
C ARG A 28 -0.46 -6.95 10.22
N LYS A 29 -0.99 -8.06 9.68
CA LYS A 29 -0.57 -9.41 10.05
C LYS A 29 0.89 -9.73 9.69
N ASN A 30 1.48 -9.02 8.74
CA ASN A 30 2.82 -9.32 8.21
C ASN A 30 3.81 -8.16 8.37
N ILE A 31 3.40 -7.02 8.93
CA ILE A 31 4.19 -5.78 8.93
C ILE A 31 5.47 -5.88 9.74
N GLU A 32 5.47 -6.66 10.82
CA GLU A 32 6.66 -6.92 11.65
C GLU A 32 7.80 -7.57 10.85
N SER A 33 7.45 -8.38 9.84
CA SER A 33 8.41 -9.04 8.94
C SER A 33 8.81 -8.17 7.75
N GLY A 34 8.14 -7.02 7.59
CA GLY A 34 8.13 -6.21 6.38
C GLY A 34 7.24 -6.79 5.28
N VAL A 35 6.56 -5.91 4.55
CA VAL A 35 5.59 -6.24 3.50
C VAL A 35 6.01 -5.58 2.19
N VAL A 36 5.84 -6.31 1.09
CA VAL A 36 6.00 -5.81 -0.27
C VAL A 36 4.67 -5.94 -0.98
N LEU A 37 4.05 -4.81 -1.33
CA LEU A 37 2.82 -4.80 -2.11
C LEU A 37 3.15 -4.86 -3.59
N ASP A 38 2.69 -5.92 -4.25
CA ASP A 38 2.83 -6.14 -5.68
C ASP A 38 1.56 -5.69 -6.41
N PHE A 39 1.69 -4.62 -7.19
CA PHE A 39 0.61 -4.09 -8.02
C PHE A 39 0.66 -4.58 -9.47
N GLU A 40 1.42 -5.66 -9.74
CA GLU A 40 1.46 -6.32 -11.04
C GLU A 40 0.05 -6.61 -11.59
N GLY A 41 -0.18 -6.16 -12.82
CA GLY A 41 -1.44 -6.36 -13.52
C GLY A 41 -2.51 -5.31 -13.21
N TYR A 42 -2.18 -4.24 -12.49
CA TYR A 42 -2.93 -2.98 -12.48
C TYR A 42 -2.23 -1.92 -13.33
N ASP A 43 -3.00 -1.21 -14.16
CA ASP A 43 -2.44 -0.17 -15.03
C ASP A 43 -2.07 1.08 -14.23
N ARG A 44 -2.98 1.53 -13.36
CA ARG A 44 -2.78 2.65 -12.45
C ARG A 44 -3.54 2.44 -11.16
N ILE A 45 -2.93 2.78 -10.03
CA ILE A 45 -3.61 2.80 -8.73
C ILE A 45 -4.12 4.21 -8.44
N SER A 46 -5.39 4.38 -8.10
CA SER A 46 -5.90 5.72 -7.79
C SER A 46 -5.23 6.28 -6.51
N THR A 47 -4.89 7.57 -6.53
CA THR A 47 -4.32 8.25 -5.35
C THR A 47 -5.26 8.17 -4.16
N SER A 48 -6.58 8.23 -4.39
CA SER A 48 -7.59 8.06 -3.35
C SER A 48 -7.51 6.70 -2.65
N PHE A 49 -7.26 5.62 -3.40
CA PHE A 49 -7.06 4.29 -2.82
C PHE A 49 -5.77 4.23 -2.00
N LEU A 50 -4.67 4.77 -2.53
CA LEU A 50 -3.39 4.84 -1.79
C LEU A 50 -3.56 5.64 -0.49
N THR A 51 -4.23 6.80 -0.54
CA THR A 51 -4.55 7.60 0.65
C THR A 51 -5.40 6.81 1.63
N CYS A 52 -6.45 6.13 1.19
CA CYS A 52 -7.29 5.33 2.09
C CYS A 52 -6.52 4.19 2.77
N LEU A 53 -5.63 3.53 2.02
CA LEU A 53 -4.79 2.44 2.50
C LEU A 53 -3.74 2.95 3.52
N PHE A 54 -2.96 3.96 3.13
CA PHE A 54 -1.79 4.39 3.88
C PHE A 54 -2.09 5.41 4.96
N SER A 55 -3.07 6.31 4.82
CA SER A 55 -3.35 7.33 5.84
C SER A 55 -3.65 6.71 7.20
N GLU A 56 -4.49 5.67 7.25
CA GLU A 56 -4.82 4.99 8.51
C GLU A 56 -3.61 4.20 9.07
N LEU A 57 -2.78 3.61 8.21
CA LEU A 57 -1.55 2.91 8.64
C LEU A 57 -0.52 3.91 9.19
N ILE A 58 -0.37 5.06 8.54
CA ILE A 58 0.54 6.14 8.94
C ILE A 58 0.06 6.75 10.26
N GLU A 59 -1.23 6.98 10.42
CA GLU A 59 -1.82 7.50 11.65
C GLU A 59 -1.59 6.54 12.84
N LYS A 60 -1.73 5.23 12.63
CA LYS A 60 -1.62 4.22 13.70
C LYS A 60 -0.19 3.80 14.03
N LEU A 61 0.68 3.70 13.02
CA LEU A 61 2.04 3.13 13.17
C LEU A 61 3.14 4.18 13.04
N GLY A 62 2.82 5.36 12.52
CA GLY A 62 3.79 6.40 12.19
C GLY A 62 4.31 6.27 10.75
N ARG A 63 4.54 7.44 10.14
CA ARG A 63 4.99 7.55 8.74
C ARG A 63 6.30 6.82 8.47
N GLU A 64 7.31 7.04 9.32
CA GLU A 64 8.61 6.40 9.16
C GLU A 64 8.54 4.88 9.24
N TYR A 65 7.69 4.36 10.14
CA TYR A 65 7.53 2.93 10.33
C TYR A 65 6.92 2.28 9.09
N VAL A 66 5.83 2.87 8.58
CA VAL A 66 5.17 2.46 7.33
C VAL A 66 6.14 2.47 6.16
N PHE A 67 6.92 3.54 5.99
CA PHE A 67 7.88 3.66 4.89
C PHE A 67 9.01 2.63 4.98
N LYS A 68 9.51 2.32 6.19
CA LYS A 68 10.58 1.33 6.39
C LYS A 68 10.09 -0.12 6.23
N HIS A 69 8.86 -0.42 6.62
CA HIS A 69 8.33 -1.78 6.65
C HIS A 69 7.46 -2.13 5.45
N ILE A 70 6.87 -1.16 4.76
CA ILE A 70 6.03 -1.40 3.59
C ILE A 70 6.73 -0.85 2.34
N SER A 71 7.08 -1.75 1.44
CA SER A 71 7.57 -1.42 0.10
C SER A 71 6.52 -1.72 -0.96
N VAL A 72 6.61 -1.08 -2.11
CA VAL A 72 5.73 -1.32 -3.25
C VAL A 72 6.58 -1.72 -4.45
N LYS A 73 6.07 -2.61 -5.31
CA LYS A 73 6.68 -2.98 -6.59
C LYS A 73 5.61 -3.07 -7.68
N ASN A 74 6.04 -2.95 -8.93
CA ASN A 74 5.15 -2.91 -10.11
C ASN A 74 4.06 -1.84 -10.01
N LEU A 75 4.33 -0.75 -9.30
CA LEU A 75 3.44 0.40 -9.17
C LEU A 75 3.80 1.44 -10.22
N THR A 76 2.96 1.57 -11.23
CA THR A 76 3.15 2.47 -12.38
C THR A 76 3.21 3.94 -11.97
N ASN A 77 2.41 4.33 -10.96
CA ASN A 77 2.35 5.69 -10.44
C ASN A 77 3.03 5.83 -9.06
N TYR A 78 4.30 5.42 -9.00
CA TYR A 78 5.12 5.53 -7.78
C TYR A 78 5.20 6.97 -7.23
N SER A 79 5.14 7.99 -8.08
CA SER A 79 5.11 9.40 -7.67
C SER A 79 3.90 9.73 -6.77
N ASP A 80 2.71 9.21 -7.09
CA ASP A 80 1.51 9.40 -6.28
C ASP A 80 1.65 8.68 -4.93
N TYR A 81 2.16 7.46 -4.92
CA TYR A 81 2.47 6.72 -3.69
C TYR A 81 3.48 7.46 -2.82
N SER A 82 4.57 7.95 -3.41
CA SER A 82 5.60 8.73 -2.72
C SER A 82 4.98 9.97 -2.07
N ARG A 83 4.09 10.69 -2.76
CA ARG A 83 3.38 11.85 -2.19
C ARG A 83 2.52 11.46 -0.99
N VAL A 84 1.79 10.35 -1.06
CA VAL A 84 0.92 9.89 0.04
C VAL A 84 1.74 9.41 1.24
N VAL A 85 2.77 8.60 1.02
CA VAL A 85 3.53 7.96 2.10
C VAL A 85 4.60 8.89 2.68
N LEU A 86 5.34 9.61 1.85
CA LEU A 86 6.38 10.53 2.33
C LEU A 86 5.80 11.90 2.70
N GLY A 87 4.59 12.24 2.23
CA GLY A 87 3.96 13.53 2.49
C GLY A 87 4.67 14.70 1.82
N THR A 88 5.43 14.45 0.74
CA THR A 88 6.08 15.52 -0.03
C THR A 88 5.03 16.23 -0.88
N THR A 89 4.45 17.30 -0.33
CA THR A 89 3.87 18.39 -1.12
C THR A 89 5.02 19.02 -1.91
N PHE A 90 5.00 18.90 -3.22
CA PHE A 90 5.75 19.81 -4.10
C PHE A 90 4.77 20.85 -4.63
#